data_AF-A0A7Y3K4N2-F1
#
_entry.id   AF-A0A7Y3K4N2-F1
#
_cell.length_a   1.000
_cell.length_b   1.000
_cell.length_c   1.000
_cell.angle_alpha   90.00
_cell.angle_beta   90.00
_cell.angle_gamma   90.00
#
_symmetry.space_group_name_H-M   'P 1'
#
loop_
_entity.id
_entity.type
_entity.pdbx_description
1 polymer ?
#
loop_
_entity_poly.entity_id
_entity_poly.type
_entity_poly.pdbx_seq_one_letter_code
_entity_poly.pdbx_strand_id
1 'polypeptide(L)'
;MNIKLSQLIDRDLRQDAPDKVGKSSLRLAYEAMDRGELGEAKKIIEYARLEWQVVHDMYVNWSWSFFTYIATTYGEAELEKAMRSVLGSYYRARYDKVMAADIETQLQLTVEGLRGHLMGPRRQGEIEVTEEPDRYKLTLAPCGSGGVARQRVEGGHEPRPELFGYSQGPQSWTWGKARACYYCAHCAMVNEIMAIENYGHPMRVTEYPDNPNDPCVWYIYKDPKKIPAEYYHRVGKKAPPNAPGQEKTS
;
A
#
# COMPACT_ATOMS: atom_id res chain seq x y z
N MET A 1 -23.36 -7.92 -20.81
CA MET A 1 -23.01 -8.68 -19.59
C MET A 1 -24.19 -8.70 -18.63
N ASN A 2 -24.55 -9.83 -18.03
CA ASN A 2 -25.70 -9.94 -17.11
C ASN A 2 -25.28 -9.65 -15.65
N ILE A 3 -25.30 -8.38 -15.24
CA ILE A 3 -25.10 -7.99 -13.84
C ILE A 3 -26.47 -7.85 -13.15
N LYS A 4 -26.61 -8.47 -11.98
CA LYS A 4 -27.77 -8.31 -11.10
C LYS A 4 -27.33 -8.16 -9.65
N LEU A 5 -28.11 -7.42 -8.86
CA LEU A 5 -27.94 -7.37 -7.42
C LEU A 5 -28.10 -8.79 -6.85
N SER A 6 -27.09 -9.27 -6.14
CA SER A 6 -27.13 -10.56 -5.45
C SER A 6 -27.54 -10.35 -4.00
N GLN A 7 -28.68 -10.91 -3.61
CA GLN A 7 -29.15 -10.90 -2.21
C GLN A 7 -28.23 -11.68 -1.27
N LEU A 8 -27.39 -12.59 -1.80
CA LEU A 8 -26.47 -13.40 -1.01
C LEU A 8 -25.26 -12.60 -0.49
N ILE A 9 -24.75 -11.69 -1.30
CA ILE A 9 -23.51 -10.94 -1.02
C ILE A 9 -23.74 -9.44 -0.96
N ASP A 10 -25.01 -9.02 -1.02
CA ASP A 10 -25.48 -7.63 -0.96
C ASP A 10 -24.72 -6.67 -1.90
N ARG A 11 -24.44 -7.14 -3.11
CA ARG A 11 -23.80 -6.35 -4.16
C ARG A 11 -24.09 -6.92 -5.55
N ASP A 12 -23.76 -6.15 -6.56
CA ASP A 12 -23.80 -6.59 -7.95
C ASP A 12 -22.92 -7.82 -8.18
N LEU A 13 -23.50 -8.81 -8.86
CA LEU A 13 -22.87 -10.05 -9.27
C LEU A 13 -23.13 -10.29 -10.76
N ARG A 14 -22.07 -10.63 -11.48
CA ARG A 14 -22.14 -11.13 -12.84
C ARG A 14 -22.70 -12.56 -12.85
N GLN A 15 -23.88 -12.71 -13.42
CA GLN A 15 -24.67 -13.94 -13.49
C GLN A 15 -24.86 -14.37 -14.95
N ASP A 16 -23.76 -14.38 -15.71
CA ASP A 16 -23.77 -14.84 -17.09
C ASP A 16 -24.00 -16.36 -17.18
N ALA A 17 -24.39 -16.85 -18.37
CA ALA A 17 -24.46 -18.29 -18.65
C ALA A 17 -23.06 -18.94 -18.54
N PRO A 18 -22.96 -20.27 -18.28
CA PRO A 18 -21.68 -20.94 -18.07
C PRO A 18 -20.63 -20.75 -19.18
N ASP A 19 -21.05 -20.71 -20.44
CA ASP A 19 -20.16 -20.49 -21.59
C ASP A 19 -19.64 -19.04 -21.69
N LYS A 20 -20.31 -18.11 -21.01
CA LYS A 20 -19.97 -16.67 -21.00
C LYS A 20 -19.25 -16.24 -19.72
N VAL A 21 -19.60 -16.82 -18.57
CA VAL A 21 -19.06 -16.40 -17.27
C VAL A 21 -17.54 -16.60 -17.16
N GLY A 22 -16.99 -17.62 -17.84
CA GLY A 22 -15.54 -17.87 -17.90
C GLY A 22 -14.74 -16.86 -18.73
N LYS A 23 -15.40 -16.04 -19.56
CA LYS A 23 -14.75 -14.98 -20.32
C LYS A 23 -14.51 -13.77 -19.42
N SER A 24 -13.29 -13.24 -19.38
CA SER A 24 -12.95 -12.13 -18.48
C SER A 24 -13.77 -10.87 -18.77
N SER A 25 -14.10 -10.11 -17.72
CA SER A 25 -14.82 -8.85 -17.84
C SER A 25 -14.05 -7.85 -18.73
N LEU A 26 -12.71 -7.77 -18.61
CA LEU A 26 -11.89 -6.94 -19.50
C LEU A 26 -12.04 -7.32 -20.98
N ARG A 27 -12.10 -8.62 -21.32
CA ARG A 27 -12.29 -9.03 -22.71
C ARG A 27 -13.67 -8.62 -23.23
N LEU A 28 -14.72 -8.75 -22.40
CA LEU A 28 -16.06 -8.28 -22.76
C LEU A 28 -16.10 -6.77 -22.97
N ALA A 29 -15.36 -6.00 -22.17
CA ALA A 29 -15.26 -4.55 -22.34
C ALA A 29 -14.66 -4.19 -23.70
N TYR A 30 -13.54 -4.82 -24.09
CA TYR A 30 -12.94 -4.59 -25.41
C TYR A 30 -13.89 -4.94 -26.55
N GLU A 31 -14.62 -6.05 -26.45
CA GLU A 31 -15.59 -6.42 -27.48
C GLU A 31 -16.77 -5.45 -27.57
N ALA A 32 -17.20 -4.87 -26.45
CA ALA A 32 -18.19 -3.79 -26.46
C ALA A 32 -17.64 -2.53 -27.14
N MET A 33 -16.35 -2.19 -26.92
CA MET A 33 -15.70 -1.08 -27.63
C MET A 33 -15.63 -1.33 -29.13
N ASP A 34 -15.24 -2.54 -29.55
CA ASP A 34 -15.14 -2.93 -30.95
C ASP A 34 -16.49 -2.82 -31.68
N ARG A 35 -17.61 -3.04 -30.97
CA ARG A 35 -18.97 -2.84 -31.47
C ARG A 35 -19.47 -1.38 -31.40
N GLY A 36 -18.69 -0.46 -30.85
CA GLY A 36 -19.10 0.93 -30.61
C GLY A 36 -20.02 1.14 -29.41
N GLU A 37 -20.23 0.11 -28.58
CA GLU A 37 -21.12 0.13 -27.40
C GLU A 37 -20.40 0.74 -26.18
N LEU A 38 -19.99 2.01 -26.28
CA LEU A 38 -19.14 2.66 -25.27
C LEU A 38 -19.76 2.72 -23.86
N GLY A 39 -21.09 2.85 -23.77
CA GLY A 39 -21.80 2.86 -22.48
C GLY A 39 -21.68 1.52 -21.75
N GLU A 40 -21.88 0.40 -22.48
CA GLU A 40 -21.71 -0.95 -21.94
C GLU A 40 -20.25 -1.22 -21.61
N ALA A 41 -19.31 -0.80 -22.47
CA ALA A 41 -17.88 -0.93 -22.20
C ALA A 41 -17.46 -0.26 -20.88
N LYS A 42 -17.90 0.98 -20.62
CA LYS A 42 -17.63 1.69 -19.36
C LYS A 42 -18.17 0.94 -18.14
N LYS A 43 -19.40 0.41 -18.23
CA LYS A 43 -20.02 -0.38 -17.16
C LYS A 43 -19.22 -1.67 -16.90
N ILE A 44 -18.79 -2.37 -17.95
CA ILE A 44 -17.99 -3.60 -17.83
C ILE A 44 -16.62 -3.30 -17.20
N ILE A 45 -15.95 -2.22 -17.59
CA ILE A 45 -14.65 -1.83 -17.02
C ILE A 45 -14.77 -1.56 -15.52
N GLU A 46 -15.78 -0.80 -15.10
CA GLU A 46 -15.99 -0.52 -13.68
C GLU A 46 -16.30 -1.81 -12.90
N TYR A 47 -17.07 -2.73 -13.47
CA TYR A 47 -17.31 -4.03 -12.86
C TYR A 47 -16.01 -4.86 -12.75
N ALA A 48 -15.15 -4.85 -13.78
CA ALA A 48 -13.85 -5.51 -13.73
C ALA A 48 -12.94 -4.94 -12.61
N ARG A 49 -12.98 -3.62 -12.40
CA ARG A 49 -12.29 -2.97 -11.28
C ARG A 49 -12.86 -3.41 -9.92
N LEU A 50 -14.19 -3.54 -9.79
CA LEU A 50 -14.82 -4.05 -8.57
C LEU A 50 -14.43 -5.52 -8.29
N GLU A 51 -14.36 -6.37 -9.31
CA GLU A 51 -13.85 -7.75 -9.17
C GLU A 51 -12.42 -7.76 -8.63
N TRP A 52 -11.56 -6.90 -9.17
CA TRP A 52 -10.20 -6.73 -8.68
C TRP A 52 -10.16 -6.21 -7.23
N GLN A 53 -10.98 -5.22 -6.89
CA GLN A 53 -11.06 -4.69 -5.52
C GLN A 53 -11.40 -5.76 -4.49
N VAL A 54 -12.33 -6.68 -4.80
CA VAL A 54 -12.68 -7.78 -3.89
C VAL A 54 -11.46 -8.64 -3.57
N VAL A 55 -10.72 -9.04 -4.60
CA VAL A 55 -9.52 -9.89 -4.42
C VAL A 55 -8.41 -9.11 -3.71
N HIS A 56 -8.18 -7.87 -4.11
CA HIS A 56 -7.20 -6.99 -3.47
C HIS A 56 -7.46 -6.84 -1.96
N ASP A 57 -8.69 -6.49 -1.57
CA ASP A 57 -9.04 -6.25 -0.18
C ASP A 57 -8.99 -7.54 0.65
N MET A 58 -9.28 -8.69 0.03
CA MET A 58 -9.07 -10.00 0.65
C MET A 58 -7.59 -10.24 0.97
N TYR A 59 -6.67 -9.92 0.05
CA TYR A 59 -5.22 -10.07 0.29
C TYR A 59 -4.69 -9.09 1.34
N VAL A 60 -5.21 -7.86 1.40
CA VAL A 60 -4.89 -6.90 2.48
C VAL A 60 -5.31 -7.47 3.83
N ASN A 61 -6.55 -7.95 3.93
CA ASN A 61 -7.09 -8.53 5.16
C ASN A 61 -6.36 -9.81 5.58
N TRP A 62 -6.05 -10.67 4.61
CA TRP A 62 -5.30 -11.89 4.84
C TRP A 62 -3.90 -11.58 5.37
N SER A 63 -3.20 -10.62 4.77
CA SER A 63 -1.87 -10.20 5.22
C SER A 63 -1.91 -9.63 6.63
N TRP A 64 -2.88 -8.75 6.94
CA TRP A 64 -3.02 -8.18 8.28
C TRP A 64 -3.35 -9.25 9.32
N SER A 65 -4.30 -10.13 9.04
CA SER A 65 -4.65 -11.21 9.97
C SER A 65 -3.51 -12.20 10.19
N PHE A 66 -2.70 -12.48 9.16
CA PHE A 66 -1.53 -13.32 9.30
C PHE A 66 -0.46 -12.67 10.19
N PHE A 67 -0.19 -11.37 10.00
CA PHE A 67 0.73 -10.64 10.88
C PHE A 67 0.21 -10.56 12.32
N THR A 68 -1.10 -10.36 12.50
CA THR A 68 -1.75 -10.38 13.81
C THR A 68 -1.57 -11.73 14.48
N TYR A 69 -1.85 -12.83 13.77
CA TYR A 69 -1.66 -14.18 14.28
C TYR A 69 -0.23 -14.44 14.73
N ILE A 70 0.77 -14.02 13.95
CA ILE A 70 2.18 -14.18 14.32
C ILE A 70 2.49 -13.38 15.58
N ALA A 71 2.09 -12.11 15.63
CA ALA A 71 2.36 -11.26 16.79
C ALA A 71 1.67 -11.76 18.07
N THR A 72 0.43 -12.25 17.99
CA THR A 72 -0.31 -12.74 19.15
C THR A 72 0.17 -14.10 19.63
N THR A 73 0.61 -14.97 18.72
CA THR A 73 1.01 -16.35 19.04
C THR A 73 2.49 -16.44 19.42
N TYR A 74 3.35 -15.68 18.75
CA TYR A 74 4.81 -15.79 18.86
C TYR A 74 5.51 -14.49 19.27
N GLY A 75 4.77 -13.39 19.40
CA GLY A 75 5.29 -12.09 19.78
C GLY A 75 5.79 -11.23 18.60
N GLU A 76 5.95 -9.94 18.87
CA GLU A 76 6.35 -8.93 17.88
C GLU A 76 7.75 -9.15 17.30
N ALA A 77 8.67 -9.76 18.06
CA ALA A 77 10.01 -10.09 17.57
C ALA A 77 9.98 -11.15 16.45
N GLU A 78 9.09 -12.15 16.56
CA GLU A 78 8.90 -13.15 15.52
C GLU A 78 8.12 -12.57 14.33
N LEU A 79 7.21 -11.62 14.57
CA LEU A 79 6.59 -10.86 13.47
C LEU A 79 7.63 -10.09 12.65
N GLU A 80 8.57 -9.39 13.29
CA GLU A 80 9.62 -8.67 12.56
C GLU A 80 10.46 -9.64 11.71
N LYS A 81 10.88 -10.78 12.27
CA LYS A 81 11.62 -11.82 11.54
C LYS A 81 10.83 -12.32 10.33
N ALA A 82 9.52 -12.58 10.51
CA ALA A 82 8.64 -13.02 9.44
C ALA A 82 8.51 -11.96 8.34
N MET A 83 8.29 -10.69 8.69
CA MET A 83 8.27 -9.58 7.74
C MET A 83 9.58 -9.49 6.97
N ARG A 84 10.73 -9.58 7.66
CA ARG A 84 12.05 -9.54 7.02
C ARG A 84 12.23 -10.68 6.03
N SER A 85 11.87 -11.90 6.41
CA SER A 85 12.00 -13.06 5.54
C SER A 85 11.08 -12.97 4.31
N VAL A 86 9.80 -12.70 4.52
CA VAL A 86 8.79 -12.73 3.44
C VAL A 86 8.92 -11.53 2.51
N LEU A 87 9.10 -10.32 3.05
CA LEU A 87 9.26 -9.12 2.22
C LEU A 87 10.65 -9.09 1.57
N GLY A 88 11.67 -9.62 2.25
CA GLY A 88 13.03 -9.74 1.76
C GLY A 88 13.17 -10.73 0.59
N SER A 89 12.36 -11.79 0.53
CA SER A 89 12.49 -12.85 -0.48
C SER A 89 12.29 -12.38 -1.92
N TYR A 90 11.56 -11.29 -2.13
CA TYR A 90 11.34 -10.69 -3.45
C TYR A 90 11.95 -9.30 -3.58
N TYR A 91 12.50 -8.73 -2.50
CA TYR A 91 12.80 -7.30 -2.41
C TYR A 91 13.71 -6.83 -3.54
N ARG A 92 14.89 -7.44 -3.67
CA ARG A 92 15.87 -7.08 -4.69
C ARG A 92 15.38 -7.34 -6.11
N ALA A 93 14.72 -8.48 -6.33
CA ALA A 93 14.13 -8.81 -7.61
C ALA A 93 13.10 -7.76 -8.07
N ARG A 94 12.39 -7.15 -7.12
CA ARG A 94 11.41 -6.09 -7.39
C ARG A 94 12.03 -4.70 -7.50
N TYR A 95 12.98 -4.35 -6.64
CA TYR A 95 13.40 -2.97 -6.44
C TYR A 95 14.80 -2.62 -6.96
N ASP A 96 15.70 -3.57 -7.25
CA ASP A 96 17.05 -3.25 -7.76
C ASP A 96 16.98 -2.40 -9.04
N LYS A 97 16.08 -2.76 -9.98
CA LYS A 97 15.87 -1.98 -11.21
C LYS A 97 15.16 -0.65 -10.99
N VAL A 98 14.27 -0.57 -10.00
CA VAL A 98 13.58 0.68 -9.65
C VAL A 98 14.59 1.67 -9.10
N MET A 99 15.40 1.25 -8.13
CA MET A 99 16.39 2.09 -7.46
C MET A 99 17.56 2.49 -8.36
N ALA A 100 17.85 1.72 -9.40
CA ALA A 100 18.83 2.07 -10.42
C ALA A 100 18.31 3.04 -11.49
N ALA A 101 16.99 3.27 -11.57
CA ALA A 101 16.39 4.17 -12.53
C ALA A 101 16.50 5.64 -12.08
N ASP A 102 16.28 6.57 -13.01
CA ASP A 102 16.17 7.99 -12.69
C ASP A 102 14.95 8.27 -11.81
N ILE A 103 14.94 9.44 -11.16
CA ILE A 103 13.93 9.76 -10.16
C ILE A 103 12.50 9.87 -10.74
N GLU A 104 12.37 10.29 -12.00
CA GLU A 104 11.07 10.40 -12.64
C GLU A 104 10.50 9.00 -12.90
N THR A 105 11.31 8.08 -13.40
CA THR A 105 10.94 6.66 -13.54
C THR A 105 10.58 6.04 -12.19
N GLN A 106 11.32 6.34 -11.12
CA GLN A 106 10.99 5.89 -9.76
C GLN A 106 9.62 6.41 -9.29
N LEU A 107 9.31 7.68 -9.55
CA LEU A 107 7.99 8.27 -9.28
C LEU A 107 6.91 7.54 -10.08
N GLN A 108 7.07 7.40 -11.39
CA GLN A 108 6.07 6.78 -12.27
C GLN A 108 5.74 5.34 -11.86
N LEU A 109 6.76 4.52 -11.60
CA LEU A 109 6.59 3.13 -11.12
C LEU A 109 5.96 3.08 -9.72
N THR A 110 6.27 4.04 -8.86
CA THR A 110 5.61 4.16 -7.55
C THR A 110 4.13 4.45 -7.70
N VAL A 111 3.77 5.46 -8.50
CA VAL A 111 2.38 5.85 -8.74
C VAL A 111 1.63 4.73 -9.47
N GLU A 112 2.26 4.00 -10.38
CA GLU A 112 1.66 2.80 -11.00
C GLU A 112 1.27 1.74 -9.98
N GLY A 113 2.20 1.36 -9.09
CA GLY A 113 1.91 0.41 -8.02
C GLY A 113 0.81 0.89 -7.09
N LEU A 114 0.77 2.19 -6.78
CA LEU A 114 -0.27 2.79 -5.93
C LEU A 114 -1.63 2.85 -6.63
N ARG A 115 -1.71 3.10 -7.95
CA ARG A 115 -2.95 2.93 -8.73
C ARG A 115 -3.46 1.48 -8.58
N GLY A 116 -2.52 0.53 -8.62
CA GLY A 116 -2.69 -0.88 -8.31
C GLY A 116 -3.28 -1.20 -6.93
N HIS A 117 -3.14 -0.29 -5.98
CA HIS A 117 -3.65 -0.43 -4.62
C HIS A 117 -4.93 0.38 -4.38
N LEU A 118 -5.60 0.83 -5.44
CA LEU A 118 -6.94 1.42 -5.37
C LEU A 118 -7.02 2.64 -4.43
N MET A 119 -5.99 3.48 -4.47
CA MET A 119 -5.96 4.75 -3.73
C MET A 119 -7.20 5.61 -4.04
N GLY A 120 -7.47 6.56 -3.16
CA GLY A 120 -8.52 7.55 -3.37
C GLY A 120 -9.90 7.09 -2.93
N PRO A 121 -10.83 8.03 -2.73
CA PRO A 121 -12.14 7.75 -2.13
C PRO A 121 -13.04 6.91 -3.04
N ARG A 122 -12.83 6.99 -4.36
CA ARG A 122 -13.54 6.18 -5.35
C ARG A 122 -12.92 4.81 -5.56
N ARG A 123 -11.77 4.54 -4.94
CA ARG A 123 -11.03 3.27 -5.09
C ARG A 123 -10.64 3.02 -6.55
N GLN A 124 -10.35 4.07 -7.32
CA GLN A 124 -9.94 3.95 -8.74
C GLN A 124 -8.46 4.25 -8.95
N GLY A 125 -7.68 4.39 -7.87
CA GLY A 125 -6.24 4.60 -7.93
C GLY A 125 -5.83 6.07 -7.98
N GLU A 126 -6.72 6.98 -7.58
CA GLU A 126 -6.42 8.42 -7.58
C GLU A 126 -5.41 8.78 -6.51
N ILE A 127 -4.36 9.49 -6.93
CA ILE A 127 -3.26 9.93 -6.08
C ILE A 127 -2.99 11.39 -6.44
N GLU A 128 -2.98 12.26 -5.44
CA GLU A 128 -2.47 13.61 -5.61
C GLU A 128 -0.94 13.56 -5.52
N VAL A 129 -0.28 14.12 -6.54
CA VAL A 129 1.18 14.22 -6.60
C VAL A 129 1.54 15.69 -6.71
N THR A 130 2.30 16.18 -5.73
CA THR A 130 2.82 17.54 -5.71
C THR A 130 4.33 17.51 -5.83
N GLU A 131 4.87 18.24 -6.78
CA GLU A 131 6.31 18.43 -6.91
C GLU A 131 6.78 19.58 -6.01
N GLU A 132 7.68 19.27 -5.09
CA GLU A 132 8.40 20.22 -4.24
C GLU A 132 9.84 20.37 -4.76
N PRO A 133 10.61 21.40 -4.34
CA PRO A 133 11.96 21.62 -4.83
C PRO A 133 12.90 20.42 -4.68
N ASP A 134 12.82 19.70 -3.56
CA ASP A 134 13.71 18.60 -3.18
C ASP A 134 13.07 17.20 -3.24
N ARG A 135 11.75 17.11 -3.45
CA ARG A 135 11.01 15.84 -3.41
C ARG A 135 9.68 15.89 -4.16
N TYR A 136 9.08 14.72 -4.38
CA TYR A 136 7.67 14.57 -4.71
C TYR A 136 6.90 14.15 -3.47
N LYS A 137 5.74 14.79 -3.23
CA LYS A 137 4.79 14.42 -2.19
C LYS A 137 3.61 13.70 -2.83
N LEU A 138 3.35 12.48 -2.38
CA LEU A 138 2.21 11.67 -2.82
C LEU A 138 1.21 11.60 -1.65
N THR A 139 0.04 12.19 -1.82
CA THR A 139 -1.03 12.16 -0.81
C THR A 139 -2.00 11.02 -1.12
N LEU A 140 -2.05 10.03 -0.22
CA LEU A 140 -2.88 8.83 -0.36
C LEU A 140 -4.15 9.02 0.48
N ALA A 141 -5.21 9.57 -0.12
CA ALA A 141 -6.41 10.04 0.57
C ALA A 141 -7.69 9.31 0.13
N PRO A 142 -8.09 8.20 0.78
CA PRO A 142 -7.29 7.43 1.72
C PRO A 142 -6.26 6.53 1.01
N CYS A 143 -5.33 5.98 1.80
CA CYS A 143 -4.52 4.86 1.35
C CYS A 143 -5.43 3.66 1.08
N GLY A 144 -5.42 3.17 -0.16
CA GLY A 144 -6.34 2.14 -0.63
C GLY A 144 -6.08 0.71 -0.13
N SER A 145 -5.11 0.50 0.75
CA SER A 145 -4.90 -0.79 1.41
C SER A 145 -5.07 -0.65 2.92
N GLY A 146 -3.98 -0.36 3.64
CA GLY A 146 -4.00 -0.22 5.10
C GLY A 146 -4.89 0.92 5.58
N GLY A 147 -4.96 2.05 4.85
CA GLY A 147 -5.79 3.20 5.24
C GLY A 147 -7.28 2.87 5.30
N VAL A 148 -7.85 2.40 4.19
CA VAL A 148 -9.27 1.97 4.14
C VAL A 148 -9.55 0.80 5.08
N ALA A 149 -8.59 -0.13 5.26
CA ALA A 149 -8.75 -1.24 6.18
C ALA A 149 -8.81 -0.74 7.65
N ARG A 150 -7.94 0.20 8.02
CA ARG A 150 -7.97 0.85 9.35
C ARG A 150 -9.27 1.63 9.56
N GLN A 151 -9.74 2.39 8.57
CA GLN A 151 -11.02 3.11 8.67
C GLN A 151 -12.19 2.16 8.97
N ARG A 152 -12.23 1.00 8.30
CA ARG A 152 -13.24 -0.03 8.56
C ARG A 152 -13.11 -0.63 9.97
N VAL A 153 -11.90 -1.03 10.38
CA VAL A 153 -11.65 -1.70 11.67
C VAL A 153 -11.86 -0.73 12.84
N GLU A 154 -11.23 0.44 12.81
CA GLU A 154 -11.30 1.46 13.88
C GLU A 154 -12.66 2.16 13.91
N GLY A 155 -13.37 2.19 12.77
CA GLY A 155 -14.74 2.69 12.69
C GLY A 155 -15.81 1.70 13.17
N GLY A 156 -15.45 0.48 13.59
CA GLY A 156 -16.39 -0.51 14.11
C GLY A 156 -17.25 -1.23 13.05
N HIS A 157 -16.84 -1.18 11.78
CA HIS A 157 -17.54 -1.83 10.66
C HIS A 157 -16.98 -3.21 10.31
N GLU A 158 -15.94 -3.66 11.01
CA GLU A 158 -15.38 -5.00 10.84
C GLU A 158 -16.06 -5.98 11.81
N PRO A 159 -16.70 -7.05 11.32
CA PRO A 159 -17.34 -8.05 12.18
C PRO A 159 -16.38 -8.80 13.11
N ARG A 160 -15.10 -8.95 12.71
CA ARG A 160 -14.07 -9.66 13.49
C ARG A 160 -12.83 -8.79 13.72
N PRO A 161 -12.94 -7.69 14.49
CA PRO A 161 -11.86 -6.71 14.66
C PRO A 161 -10.64 -7.31 15.37
N GLU A 162 -10.81 -8.38 16.14
CA GLU A 162 -9.74 -9.10 16.85
C GLU A 162 -8.70 -9.73 15.92
N LEU A 163 -9.04 -9.94 14.64
CA LEU A 163 -8.12 -10.45 13.62
C LEU A 163 -7.16 -9.39 13.08
N PHE A 164 -7.32 -8.12 13.47
CA PHE A 164 -6.63 -6.97 12.88
C PHE A 164 -5.86 -6.19 13.95
N GLY A 165 -4.73 -6.75 14.38
CA GLY A 165 -3.93 -6.27 15.50
C GLY A 165 -3.04 -5.06 15.19
N TYR A 166 -2.60 -4.43 16.27
CA TYR A 166 -1.74 -3.25 16.27
C TYR A 166 -0.53 -3.51 17.16
N SER A 167 0.57 -2.81 16.90
CA SER A 167 1.75 -2.91 17.74
C SER A 167 1.47 -2.50 19.18
N GLN A 168 2.02 -3.26 20.13
CA GLN A 168 1.88 -3.03 21.56
C GLN A 168 2.68 -1.83 22.02
N GLY A 169 3.75 -1.49 21.32
CA GLY A 169 4.57 -0.32 21.60
C GLY A 169 5.31 0.22 20.37
N PRO A 170 6.13 1.27 20.59
CA PRO A 170 7.06 1.77 19.59
C PRO A 170 8.09 0.71 19.19
N GLN A 171 8.26 0.50 17.88
CA GLN A 171 9.27 -0.39 17.30
C GLN A 171 9.95 0.33 16.13
N SER A 172 11.13 -0.15 15.73
CA SER A 172 11.83 0.38 14.55
C SER A 172 11.00 0.24 13.27
N TRP A 173 10.30 -0.88 13.11
CA TRP A 173 9.40 -1.17 11.98
C TRP A 173 8.00 -0.56 12.11
N THR A 174 7.77 0.30 13.11
CA THR A 174 6.55 1.09 13.27
C THR A 174 6.83 2.59 13.25
N TRP A 175 7.95 3.03 12.66
CA TRP A 175 8.39 4.43 12.66
C TRP A 175 8.56 5.02 14.08
N GLY A 176 8.80 4.17 15.09
CA GLY A 176 8.82 4.59 16.49
C GLY A 176 7.44 4.95 17.05
N LYS A 177 6.34 4.61 16.37
CA LYS A 177 4.97 4.84 16.85
C LYS A 177 4.41 3.60 17.54
N ALA A 178 3.71 3.82 18.64
CA ALA A 178 2.87 2.79 19.26
C ALA A 178 1.57 2.61 18.46
N ARG A 179 0.92 1.46 18.61
CA ARG A 179 -0.36 1.15 17.94
C ARG A 179 -0.31 1.34 16.43
N ALA A 180 0.81 1.02 15.79
CA ALA A 180 0.84 0.94 14.35
C ALA A 180 0.12 -0.33 13.89
N CYS A 181 -0.74 -0.21 12.89
CA CYS A 181 -1.39 -1.36 12.24
C CYS A 181 -0.30 -2.32 11.73
N TYR A 182 -0.36 -3.60 12.10
CA TYR A 182 0.65 -4.58 11.69
C TYR A 182 0.75 -4.73 10.17
N TYR A 183 -0.36 -4.56 9.45
CA TYR A 183 -0.28 -4.48 7.99
C TYR A 183 0.49 -3.24 7.54
N CYS A 184 0.13 -2.03 8.00
CA CYS A 184 0.82 -0.80 7.60
C CYS A 184 2.32 -0.80 7.88
N ALA A 185 2.78 -1.47 8.95
CA ALA A 185 4.19 -1.62 9.28
C ALA A 185 5.07 -2.20 8.15
N HIS A 186 4.50 -2.99 7.22
CA HIS A 186 5.27 -3.45 6.06
C HIS A 186 5.80 -2.29 5.21
N CYS A 187 5.13 -1.13 5.22
CA CYS A 187 5.60 0.07 4.53
C CYS A 187 6.92 0.57 5.13
N ALA A 188 7.05 0.62 6.47
CA ALA A 188 8.31 0.97 7.12
C ALA A 188 9.41 -0.02 6.73
N MET A 189 9.09 -1.32 6.73
CA MET A 189 10.03 -2.39 6.39
C MET A 189 10.54 -2.25 4.95
N VAL A 190 9.63 -2.11 3.98
CA VAL A 190 9.94 -2.12 2.54
C VAL A 190 10.50 -0.78 2.06
N ASN A 191 9.87 0.33 2.44
CA ASN A 191 10.21 1.65 1.90
C ASN A 191 11.44 2.27 2.58
N GLU A 192 11.68 1.95 3.86
CA GLU A 192 12.71 2.59 4.67
C GLU A 192 13.77 1.59 5.13
N ILE A 193 13.42 0.59 5.96
CA ILE A 193 14.41 -0.29 6.61
C ILE A 193 15.23 -1.08 5.59
N MET A 194 14.59 -1.87 4.74
CA MET A 194 15.27 -2.68 3.73
C MET A 194 15.90 -1.80 2.65
N ALA A 195 15.30 -0.64 2.34
CA ALA A 195 15.87 0.29 1.38
C ALA A 195 17.20 0.85 1.88
N ILE A 196 17.25 1.29 3.15
CA ILE A 196 18.49 1.76 3.79
C ILE A 196 19.53 0.63 3.82
N GLU A 197 19.12 -0.59 4.18
CA GLU A 197 20.04 -1.74 4.25
C GLU A 197 20.65 -2.11 2.88
N ASN A 198 19.89 -1.97 1.78
CA ASN A 198 20.34 -2.37 0.45
C ASN A 198 20.97 -1.23 -0.37
N TYR A 199 20.53 0.01 -0.16
CA TYR A 199 20.87 1.16 -1.01
C TYR A 199 21.41 2.37 -0.22
N GLY A 200 21.45 2.30 1.10
CA GLY A 200 21.99 3.35 1.97
C GLY A 200 21.04 4.50 2.29
N HIS A 201 19.82 4.51 1.73
CA HIS A 201 18.80 5.52 2.01
C HIS A 201 17.37 4.97 1.82
N PRO A 202 16.34 5.62 2.40
CA PRO A 202 14.95 5.29 2.09
C PRO A 202 14.66 5.36 0.58
N MET A 203 13.93 4.38 0.08
CA MET A 203 13.36 4.41 -1.27
C MET A 203 12.20 5.41 -1.32
N ARG A 204 11.36 5.38 -0.28
CA ARG A 204 10.27 6.33 -0.02
C ARG A 204 10.22 6.58 1.47
N VAL A 205 9.97 7.82 1.88
CA VAL A 205 9.62 8.10 3.29
C VAL A 205 8.11 7.97 3.43
N THR A 206 7.65 7.19 4.40
CA THR A 206 6.22 6.98 4.66
C THR A 206 5.78 7.71 5.91
N GLU A 207 4.87 8.67 5.79
CA GLU A 207 4.18 9.27 6.91
C GLU A 207 2.91 8.47 7.24
N TYR A 208 2.93 7.83 8.41
CA TYR A 208 1.82 7.09 8.96
C TYR A 208 0.97 8.00 9.86
N PRO A 209 -0.28 8.31 9.50
CA PRO A 209 -1.14 9.17 10.29
C PRO A 209 -1.68 8.44 11.51
N ASP A 210 -1.80 9.16 12.64
CA ASP A 210 -2.38 8.59 13.86
C ASP A 210 -3.89 8.35 13.67
N ASN A 211 -4.61 9.34 13.12
CA ASN A 211 -6.02 9.20 12.76
C ASN A 211 -6.17 8.42 11.44
N PRO A 212 -6.97 7.34 11.40
CA PRO A 212 -7.17 6.53 10.18
C PRO A 212 -7.89 7.28 9.05
N ASN A 213 -8.59 8.39 9.36
CA ASN A 213 -9.26 9.22 8.36
C ASN A 213 -8.33 10.23 7.68
N ASP A 214 -7.15 10.47 8.25
CA ASP A 214 -6.15 11.35 7.65
C ASP A 214 -5.37 10.60 6.56
N PRO A 215 -4.88 11.32 5.52
CA PRO A 215 -4.16 10.69 4.43
C PRO A 215 -2.81 10.14 4.89
N CYS A 216 -2.41 8.98 4.34
CA CYS A 216 -1.01 8.59 4.36
C CYS A 216 -0.25 9.45 3.35
N VAL A 217 0.97 9.87 3.66
CA VAL A 217 1.80 10.67 2.75
C VAL A 217 3.10 9.95 2.47
N TRP A 218 3.46 9.83 1.20
CA TRP A 218 4.77 9.31 0.80
C TRP A 218 5.62 10.45 0.21
N TYR A 219 6.90 10.48 0.56
CA TYR A 219 7.89 11.34 -0.09
C TYR A 219 8.88 10.53 -0.90
N ILE A 220 9.16 11.01 -2.11
CA ILE A 220 10.25 10.54 -2.95
C ILE A 220 11.22 11.70 -3.11
N TYR A 221 12.38 11.62 -2.46
CA TYR A 221 13.40 12.67 -2.52
C TYR A 221 14.18 12.61 -3.83
N LYS A 222 14.35 13.77 -4.48
CA LYS A 222 15.09 13.89 -5.74
C LYS A 222 16.59 13.67 -5.59
N ASP A 223 17.11 14.01 -4.41
CA ASP A 223 18.48 13.71 -3.99
C ASP A 223 18.43 13.03 -2.61
N PRO A 224 18.89 11.78 -2.48
CA PRO A 224 18.97 11.07 -1.20
C PRO A 224 19.70 11.82 -0.09
N LYS A 225 20.66 12.70 -0.44
CA LYS A 225 21.40 13.52 0.53
C LYS A 225 20.53 14.57 1.21
N LYS A 226 19.34 14.85 0.67
CA LYS A 226 18.36 15.78 1.25
C LYS A 226 17.41 15.12 2.21
N ILE A 227 17.44 13.79 2.36
CA ILE A 227 16.60 13.06 3.31
C ILE A 227 17.05 13.38 4.74
N PRO A 228 16.18 13.98 5.59
CA PRO A 228 16.50 14.29 6.98
C PRO A 228 16.94 13.06 7.80
N ALA A 229 17.82 13.30 8.77
CA ALA A 229 18.37 12.29 9.65
C ALA A 229 17.29 11.55 10.47
N GLU A 230 16.21 12.23 10.83
CA GLU A 230 15.08 11.67 11.59
C GLU A 230 14.47 10.44 10.92
N TYR A 231 14.42 10.39 9.57
CA TYR A 231 13.86 9.27 8.83
C TYR A 231 14.72 8.02 8.85
N TYR A 232 16.01 8.15 9.19
CA TYR A 232 16.87 7.01 9.48
C TYR A 232 16.71 6.58 10.93
N HIS A 233 16.77 7.55 11.86
CA HIS A 233 16.75 7.27 13.30
C HIS A 233 15.42 6.63 13.75
N ARG A 234 14.27 7.09 13.22
CA ARG A 234 12.94 6.55 13.59
C ARG A 234 12.76 5.08 13.27
N VAL A 235 13.54 4.55 12.33
CA VAL A 235 13.56 3.13 11.96
C VAL A 235 14.80 2.40 12.46
N GLY A 236 15.50 2.97 13.45
CA GLY A 236 16.67 2.37 14.09
C GLY A 236 17.90 2.28 13.19
N LYS A 237 18.00 3.14 12.17
CA LYS A 237 19.14 3.21 11.25
C LYS A 237 19.99 4.45 11.51
N LYS A 238 21.27 4.37 11.15
CA LYS A 238 22.19 5.50 11.22
C LYS A 238 22.04 6.38 9.97
N ALA A 239 21.86 7.69 10.16
CA ALA A 239 21.86 8.63 9.06
C ALA A 239 23.28 8.88 8.50
N PRO A 240 23.41 9.26 7.22
CA PRO A 240 24.66 9.79 6.68
C PRO A 240 25.16 11.01 7.50
N PRO A 241 26.49 11.21 7.66
CA PRO A 241 27.03 12.30 8.48
C PRO A 241 26.57 13.71 8.10
N ASN A 242 26.21 13.91 6.84
CA ASN A 242 25.78 15.18 6.27
C ASN A 242 24.27 15.26 6.03
N ALA A 243 23.48 14.33 6.58
CA ALA A 243 22.02 14.38 6.47
C ALA A 243 21.46 15.64 7.16
N PRO A 244 20.45 16.32 6.58
CA PRO A 244 19.79 17.45 7.23
C PRO A 244 19.27 17.08 8.63
N GLY A 245 19.50 17.97 9.60
CA GLY A 245 19.09 17.73 10.99
C GLY A 245 19.98 16.75 11.77
N GLN A 246 21.08 16.25 11.19
CA GLN A 246 22.09 15.50 11.94
C GLN A 246 22.80 16.43 12.93
N GLU A 247 22.78 16.09 14.22
CA GLU A 247 23.63 16.78 15.19
C GLU A 247 25.08 16.59 14.77
N LYS A 248 25.82 17.70 14.65
CA LYS A 248 27.25 17.63 14.38
C LYS A 248 27.89 16.98 15.60
N THR A 249 28.31 15.72 15.46
CA THR A 249 29.20 15.09 16.42
C THR A 249 30.48 15.94 16.46
N SER A 250 30.64 16.70 17.54
CA SER A 250 31.86 17.40 17.91
C SER A 250 33.01 16.44 18.14
#